data_AF-A0A8J2Y744-F1
#
_entry.id   AF-A0A8J2Y744-F1
#
_cell.length_a   1.000
_cell.length_b   1.000
_cell.length_c   1.000
_cell.angle_alpha   90.00
_cell.angle_beta   90.00
_cell.angle_gamma   90.00
#
_symmetry.space_group_name_H-M   'P 1'
#
loop_
_entity.id
_entity.type
_entity.pdbx_description
1 polymer ?
#
loop_
_entity_poly.entity_id
_entity_poly.type
_entity_poly.pdbx_seq_one_letter_code
_entity_poly.pdbx_strand_id
1 'polypeptide(L)'
;MMFFTQDADKEQAARSAEEAERAVEEIRETAAAARQAADNLDASANALDGQIGALQALTDTAHVNEFIYLFAIFILAIFVGYYVVWSVTAALHTPLMSVTNAISSVVIVGALIAVGAEVADTAAGGWSMALGVIAVALASVNIFGGFMVTQRMLAMYKKKEKPAK
;
A
#
# COMPACT_ATOMS: atom_id res chain seq x y z
N MET A 1 1.52 60.11 58.66
CA MET A 1 1.10 59.89 57.26
C MET A 1 1.32 58.45 56.76
N MET A 2 1.71 57.49 57.63
CA MET A 2 2.02 56.10 57.28
C MET A 2 0.90 55.07 57.57
N PHE A 3 -0.26 55.49 58.08
CA PHE A 3 -1.38 54.59 58.42
C PHE A 3 -2.47 54.50 57.34
N PHE A 4 -2.40 55.32 56.29
CA PHE A 4 -3.41 55.33 55.21
C PHE A 4 -2.98 54.59 53.94
N THR A 5 -1.71 54.19 53.84
CA THR A 5 -1.19 53.44 52.69
C THR A 5 -1.36 51.92 52.86
N GLN A 6 -1.40 51.43 54.11
CA GLN A 6 -1.42 50.00 54.40
C GLN A 6 -2.79 49.34 54.17
N ASP A 7 -3.89 50.10 54.28
CA ASP A 7 -5.23 49.59 53.96
C ASP A 7 -5.51 49.63 52.45
N ALA A 8 -4.96 50.62 51.73
CA ALA A 8 -5.04 50.70 50.27
C ALA A 8 -4.28 49.55 49.58
N ASP A 9 -3.09 49.18 50.08
CA ASP A 9 -2.31 48.04 49.56
C ASP A 9 -3.01 46.69 49.82
N LYS A 10 -3.71 46.54 50.95
CA LYS A 10 -4.48 45.32 51.28
C LYS A 10 -5.74 45.18 50.42
N GLU A 11 -6.43 46.28 50.16
CA GLU A 11 -7.62 46.29 49.30
C GLU A 11 -7.23 46.04 47.83
N GLN A 12 -6.09 46.57 47.37
CA GLN A 12 -5.56 46.30 46.05
C GLN A 12 -5.03 44.86 45.88
N ALA A 13 -4.44 44.29 46.93
CA ALA A 13 -4.05 42.87 46.96
C ALA A 13 -5.26 41.91 46.98
N ALA A 14 -6.38 42.30 47.62
CA ALA A 14 -7.61 41.51 47.59
C ALA A 14 -8.29 41.53 46.21
N ARG A 15 -8.28 42.68 45.53
CA ARG A 15 -8.83 42.82 44.16
C ARG A 15 -8.01 42.07 43.13
N SER A 16 -6.68 42.11 43.22
CA SER A 16 -5.81 41.35 42.30
C SER A 16 -5.89 39.83 42.53
N ALA A 17 -6.14 39.38 43.76
CA ALA A 17 -6.43 37.97 44.05
C ALA A 17 -7.77 37.51 43.46
N GLU A 18 -8.82 38.34 43.56
CA GLU A 18 -10.13 38.05 42.97
C GLU A 18 -10.09 38.05 41.42
N GLU A 19 -9.32 38.97 40.83
CA GLU A 19 -9.04 38.97 39.38
C GLU A 19 -8.26 37.73 38.94
N ALA A 20 -7.29 37.28 39.74
CA ALA A 20 -6.54 36.04 39.48
C ALA A 20 -7.45 34.80 39.57
N GLU A 21 -8.36 34.75 40.54
CA GLU A 21 -9.32 33.65 40.68
C GLU A 21 -10.32 33.61 39.51
N ARG A 22 -10.81 34.77 39.06
CA ARG A 22 -11.68 34.87 37.88
C ARG A 22 -10.97 34.45 36.59
N ALA A 23 -9.71 34.85 36.41
CA ALA A 23 -8.90 34.42 35.27
C ALA A 23 -8.64 32.90 35.28
N VAL A 24 -8.42 32.30 36.46
CA VAL A 24 -8.28 30.84 36.60
C VAL A 24 -9.58 30.10 36.26
N GLU A 25 -10.73 30.65 36.64
CA GLU A 25 -12.03 30.04 36.33
C GLU A 25 -12.35 30.10 34.84
N GLU A 26 -12.05 31.22 34.17
CA GLU A 26 -12.17 31.34 32.70
C GLU A 26 -11.24 30.35 31.96
N ILE A 27 -10.02 30.15 32.46
CA ILE A 27 -9.09 29.14 31.92
C ILE A 27 -9.64 27.71 32.13
N ARG A 28 -10.31 27.44 33.25
CA ARG A 28 -10.94 26.13 33.49
C ARG A 28 -12.15 25.90 32.60
N GLU A 29 -12.95 26.93 32.36
CA GLU A 29 -14.12 26.87 31.48
C GLU A 29 -13.70 26.61 30.02
N THR A 30 -12.70 27.36 29.53
CA THR A 30 -12.14 27.14 28.19
C THR A 30 -11.46 25.79 28.04
N ALA A 31 -10.77 25.30 29.07
CA ALA A 31 -10.20 23.95 29.10
C ALA A 31 -11.29 22.85 29.12
N ALA A 32 -12.40 23.06 29.82
CA ALA A 32 -13.54 22.14 29.84
C ALA A 32 -14.25 22.11 28.47
N ALA A 33 -14.44 23.27 27.83
CA ALA A 33 -14.97 23.36 26.48
C ALA A 33 -14.07 22.68 25.43
N ALA A 34 -12.74 22.82 25.57
CA ALA A 34 -11.77 22.14 24.71
C ALA A 34 -11.81 20.62 24.86
N ARG A 35 -11.96 20.12 26.10
CA ARG A 35 -12.13 18.68 26.37
C ARG A 35 -13.43 18.14 25.76
N GLN A 36 -14.53 18.87 25.94
CA GLN A 36 -15.81 18.48 25.34
C GLN A 36 -15.76 18.45 23.80
N ALA A 37 -15.04 19.40 23.18
CA ALA A 37 -14.82 19.39 21.73
C ALA A 37 -14.01 18.17 21.28
N ALA A 38 -12.98 17.77 22.04
CA ALA A 38 -12.23 16.53 21.80
C ALA A 38 -13.11 15.28 21.95
N ASP A 39 -13.93 15.20 23.01
CA ASP A 39 -14.85 14.08 23.23
C ASP A 39 -15.88 13.95 22.09
N ASN A 40 -16.36 15.07 21.54
CA ASN A 40 -17.27 15.09 20.39
C ASN A 40 -16.60 14.65 19.08
N LEU A 41 -15.31 14.98 18.90
CA LEU A 41 -14.50 14.54 17.77
C LEU A 41 -14.25 13.03 17.84
N ASP A 42 -13.89 12.51 19.02
CA ASP A 42 -13.69 11.08 19.25
C ASP A 42 -15.00 10.28 19.08
N ALA A 43 -16.13 10.82 19.55
CA ALA A 43 -17.44 10.23 19.32
C ALA A 43 -17.80 10.20 17.82
N SER A 44 -17.47 11.25 17.07
CA SER A 44 -17.69 11.31 15.63
C SER A 44 -16.79 10.34 14.86
N ALA A 45 -15.52 10.19 15.28
CA ALA A 45 -14.57 9.24 14.71
C ALA A 45 -15.03 7.78 14.92
N ASN A 46 -15.45 7.44 16.14
CA ASN A 46 -15.98 6.11 16.46
C ASN A 46 -17.28 5.79 15.71
N ALA A 47 -18.14 6.80 15.49
CA ALA A 47 -19.34 6.62 14.67
C ALA A 47 -19.01 6.36 13.19
N LEU A 48 -17.95 6.99 12.68
CA LEU A 48 -17.45 6.78 11.33
C LEU A 48 -16.82 5.39 11.15
N ASP A 49 -15.98 4.96 12.10
CA ASP A 49 -15.40 3.61 12.10
C ASP A 49 -16.49 2.53 12.18
N GLY A 50 -17.57 2.78 12.95
CA GLY A 50 -18.74 1.91 12.98
C GLY A 50 -19.46 1.81 11.63
N GLN A 51 -19.57 2.92 10.88
CA GLN A 51 -20.16 2.92 9.54
C GLN A 51 -19.24 2.24 8.51
N ILE A 52 -17.93 2.47 8.58
CA ILE A 52 -16.94 1.80 7.72
C ILE A 52 -16.95 0.29 7.98
N GLY A 53 -16.98 -0.12 9.26
CA GLY A 53 -17.10 -1.51 9.67
C GLY A 53 -18.41 -2.16 9.22
N ALA A 54 -19.53 -1.43 9.28
CA ALA A 54 -20.82 -1.92 8.76
C ALA A 54 -20.82 -2.07 7.23
N LEU A 55 -20.15 -1.16 6.51
CA LEU A 55 -20.01 -1.25 5.06
C LEU A 55 -19.06 -2.39 4.66
N GLN A 56 -17.96 -2.58 5.38
CA GLN A 56 -17.06 -3.73 5.24
C GLN A 56 -17.77 -5.05 5.52
N ALA A 57 -18.58 -5.12 6.59
CA ALA A 57 -19.35 -6.30 6.94
C ALA A 57 -20.35 -6.70 5.84
N LEU A 58 -20.93 -5.73 5.13
CA LEU A 58 -21.80 -6.02 3.98
C LEU A 58 -21.03 -6.64 2.81
N THR A 59 -19.81 -6.17 2.52
CA THR A 59 -18.89 -6.83 1.56
C THR A 59 -18.38 -8.18 2.03
N ASP A 60 -18.22 -8.37 3.35
CA ASP A 60 -17.79 -9.63 3.96
C ASP A 60 -18.86 -10.72 3.89
N THR A 61 -20.14 -10.37 3.78
CA THR A 61 -21.22 -11.38 3.62
C THR A 61 -21.10 -12.18 2.31
N ALA A 62 -20.31 -11.71 1.35
CA ALA A 62 -19.97 -12.42 0.11
C ALA A 62 -18.62 -13.16 0.19
N HIS A 63 -18.12 -13.45 1.40
CA HIS A 63 -16.89 -14.22 1.62
C HIS A 63 -17.00 -15.65 1.10
N VAL A 64 -16.78 -15.81 -0.20
CA VAL A 64 -16.06 -16.99 -0.67
C VAL A 64 -14.69 -16.92 0.00
N ASN A 65 -14.33 -17.96 0.74
CA ASN A 65 -13.02 -18.01 1.41
C ASN A 65 -11.93 -17.59 0.41
N GLU A 66 -11.13 -16.56 0.73
CA GLU A 66 -10.13 -15.98 -0.19
C GLU A 66 -9.26 -17.06 -0.85
N PHE A 67 -8.91 -18.10 -0.09
CA PHE A 67 -8.21 -19.26 -0.62
C PHE A 67 -9.02 -19.98 -1.70
N ILE A 68 -10.31 -20.27 -1.48
CA ILE A 68 -11.20 -20.90 -2.46
C ILE A 68 -11.33 -20.04 -3.72
N TYR A 69 -11.42 -18.71 -3.57
CA TYR A 69 -11.48 -17.78 -4.68
C TYR A 69 -10.19 -17.80 -5.53
N LEU A 70 -9.02 -17.64 -4.89
CA LEU A 70 -7.71 -17.73 -5.56
C LEU A 70 -7.48 -19.12 -6.16
N PHE A 71 -7.93 -20.18 -5.48
CA PHE A 71 -7.82 -21.55 -5.95
C PHE A 71 -8.72 -21.83 -7.16
N ALA A 72 -9.93 -21.26 -7.20
CA ALA A 72 -10.80 -21.32 -8.36
C ALA A 72 -10.16 -20.61 -9.56
N ILE A 73 -9.58 -19.42 -9.37
CA ILE A 73 -8.83 -18.71 -10.42
C ILE A 73 -7.64 -19.53 -10.90
N PHE A 74 -6.90 -20.16 -9.98
CA PHE A 74 -5.78 -21.02 -10.32
C PHE A 74 -6.21 -22.20 -11.20
N ILE A 75 -7.29 -22.90 -10.86
CA ILE A 75 -7.83 -24.00 -11.67
C ILE A 75 -8.28 -23.48 -13.05
N LEU A 76 -9.03 -22.37 -13.10
CA LEU A 76 -9.45 -21.77 -14.38
C LEU A 76 -8.24 -21.39 -15.24
N ALA A 77 -7.19 -20.83 -14.65
CA ALA A 77 -5.96 -20.47 -15.35
C ALA A 77 -5.23 -21.68 -15.94
N ILE A 78 -5.24 -22.83 -15.25
CA ILE A 78 -4.70 -24.09 -15.80
C ILE A 78 -5.48 -24.52 -17.04
N PHE A 79 -6.82 -24.50 -16.98
CA PHE A 79 -7.65 -24.84 -18.13
C PHE A 79 -7.37 -23.91 -19.33
N VAL A 80 -7.36 -22.60 -19.09
CA VAL A 80 -7.05 -21.61 -20.14
C VAL A 80 -5.65 -21.85 -20.70
N GLY A 81 -4.64 -22.06 -19.85
CA GLY A 81 -3.27 -22.33 -20.26
C GLY A 81 -3.13 -23.59 -21.13
N TYR A 82 -3.82 -24.67 -20.76
CA TYR A 82 -3.87 -25.91 -21.53
C TYR A 82 -4.43 -25.67 -22.94
N TYR A 83 -5.60 -25.03 -23.05
CA TYR A 83 -6.24 -24.76 -24.34
C TYR A 83 -5.41 -23.82 -25.22
N VAL A 84 -4.79 -22.80 -24.63
CA VAL A 84 -3.94 -21.85 -25.37
C VAL A 84 -2.73 -22.54 -25.98
N VAL A 85 -2.03 -23.40 -25.22
CA VAL A 85 -0.85 -24.11 -25.73
C VAL A 85 -1.21 -25.21 -26.73
N TRP A 86 -2.33 -25.92 -26.55
CA TRP A 86 -2.77 -26.95 -27.50
C TRP A 86 -3.21 -26.41 -28.87
N SER A 87 -3.55 -25.12 -28.95
CA SER A 87 -4.06 -24.49 -30.18
C SER A 87 -2.96 -24.05 -31.16
N VAL A 88 -1.68 -24.38 -30.92
CA VAL A 88 -0.54 -23.94 -31.74
C VAL A 88 -0.10 -24.96 -32.80
N THR A 89 0.39 -24.48 -33.94
CA THR A 89 0.90 -25.36 -35.01
C THR A 89 2.26 -25.94 -34.63
N ALA A 90 2.57 -27.17 -35.11
CA ALA A 90 3.78 -27.91 -34.70
C ALA A 90 5.11 -27.17 -34.98
N ALA A 91 5.14 -26.28 -35.98
CA ALA A 91 6.30 -25.45 -36.30
C ALA A 91 6.62 -24.38 -35.23
N LEU A 92 5.69 -24.13 -34.30
CA LEU A 92 5.80 -23.11 -33.27
C LEU A 92 6.18 -23.67 -31.90
N HIS A 93 6.36 -24.98 -31.70
CA HIS A 93 6.76 -25.51 -30.38
C HIS A 93 8.08 -24.93 -29.87
N THR A 94 9.07 -24.76 -30.74
CA THR A 94 10.37 -24.19 -30.36
C THR A 94 10.29 -22.68 -30.03
N PRO A 95 9.62 -21.84 -30.85
CA PRO A 95 9.29 -20.47 -30.45
C PRO A 95 8.43 -20.38 -29.18
N LEU A 96 7.47 -21.27 -29.01
CA LEU A 96 6.55 -21.29 -27.87
C LEU A 96 7.28 -21.62 -26.57
N MET A 97 8.26 -22.52 -26.63
CA MET A 97 9.14 -22.81 -25.49
C MET A 97 9.89 -21.55 -25.03
N SER A 98 10.36 -20.72 -25.98
CA SER A 98 11.03 -19.44 -25.68
C SER A 98 10.05 -18.40 -25.10
N VAL A 99 8.82 -18.35 -25.62
CA VAL A 99 7.76 -17.47 -25.07
C VAL A 99 7.38 -17.87 -23.66
N THR A 100 7.24 -19.18 -23.37
CA THR A 100 6.95 -19.63 -22.00
C THR A 100 8.06 -19.30 -21.02
N ASN A 101 9.32 -19.26 -21.48
CA ASN A 101 10.43 -18.80 -20.66
C ASN A 101 10.28 -17.30 -20.29
N ALA A 102 9.89 -16.46 -21.26
CA ALA A 102 9.60 -15.05 -21.01
C ALA A 102 8.39 -14.86 -20.06
N ILE A 103 7.30 -15.62 -20.25
CA ILE A 103 6.09 -15.54 -19.40
C ILE A 103 6.39 -15.91 -17.95
N SER A 104 7.29 -16.88 -17.72
CA SER A 104 7.71 -17.26 -16.35
C SER A 104 8.33 -16.11 -15.56
N SER A 105 8.74 -15.03 -16.24
CA SER A 105 9.34 -13.85 -15.62
C SER A 105 8.35 -12.97 -14.83
N VAL A 106 7.09 -13.40 -14.67
CA VAL A 106 6.11 -12.77 -13.75
C VAL A 106 6.64 -12.64 -12.31
N VAL A 107 7.65 -13.43 -11.95
CA VAL A 107 8.41 -13.36 -10.69
C VAL A 107 8.93 -11.95 -10.39
N ILE A 108 9.13 -11.09 -11.41
CA ILE A 108 9.51 -9.68 -11.20
C ILE A 108 8.52 -8.92 -10.30
N VAL A 109 7.23 -9.26 -10.34
CA VAL A 109 6.21 -8.64 -9.48
C VAL A 109 6.50 -8.93 -8.01
N GLY A 110 6.86 -10.18 -7.69
CA GLY A 110 7.26 -10.56 -6.33
C GLY A 110 8.55 -9.87 -5.88
N ALA A 111 9.53 -9.74 -6.78
CA ALA A 111 10.77 -9.03 -6.50
C ALA A 111 10.55 -7.53 -6.22
N LEU A 112 9.66 -6.88 -6.96
CA LEU A 112 9.30 -5.47 -6.73
C LEU A 112 8.58 -5.28 -5.39
N ILE A 113 7.69 -6.19 -5.02
CA ILE A 113 7.03 -6.17 -3.70
C ILE A 113 8.07 -6.33 -2.58
N ALA A 114 9.03 -7.24 -2.73
CA ALA A 114 10.09 -7.43 -1.74
C ALA A 114 10.97 -6.18 -1.56
N VAL A 115 11.33 -5.50 -2.65
CA VAL A 115 12.06 -4.22 -2.58
C VAL A 115 11.20 -3.10 -1.98
N GLY A 116 9.92 -3.04 -2.37
CA GLY A 116 8.98 -2.01 -1.90
C GLY A 116 8.60 -2.13 -0.43
N ALA A 117 8.59 -3.36 0.11
CA ALA A 117 8.29 -3.61 1.52
C ALA A 117 9.35 -3.02 2.46
N GLU A 118 10.64 -3.06 2.10
CA GLU A 118 11.72 -2.47 2.90
C GLU A 118 11.68 -0.94 2.95
N VAL A 119 11.19 -0.30 1.88
CA VAL A 119 11.03 1.17 1.83
C VAL A 119 9.95 1.62 2.81
N ALA A 120 8.95 0.78 3.08
CA ALA A 120 7.86 1.07 4.00
C ALA A 120 8.18 0.70 5.46
N ASP A 121 9.02 -0.32 5.69
CA ASP A 121 9.34 -0.84 7.01
C ASP A 121 10.86 -0.89 7.22
N THR A 122 11.42 0.13 7.86
CA THR A 122 12.86 0.26 8.14
C THR A 122 13.39 -0.79 9.13
N ALA A 123 12.54 -1.70 9.60
CA ALA A 123 12.82 -2.75 10.56
C ALA A 123 13.41 -4.03 9.94
N ALA A 124 13.23 -4.25 8.64
CA ALA A 124 13.90 -5.35 7.95
C ALA A 124 15.35 -4.95 7.69
N GLY A 125 16.30 -5.57 8.39
CA GLY A 125 17.72 -5.35 8.14
C GLY A 125 18.01 -5.59 6.65
N GLY A 126 18.76 -4.67 6.01
CA GLY A 126 18.88 -4.44 4.55
C GLY A 126 19.21 -5.62 3.62
N TRP A 127 19.23 -6.85 4.13
CA TRP A 127 19.27 -8.11 3.39
C TRP A 127 18.08 -8.30 2.45
N SER A 128 16.88 -7.91 2.88
CA SER A 128 15.67 -8.05 2.06
C SER A 128 15.69 -7.09 0.88
N MET A 129 16.15 -5.84 1.08
CA MET A 129 16.44 -4.91 -0.01
C MET A 129 17.54 -5.43 -0.94
N ALA A 130 18.65 -5.93 -0.40
CA ALA A 130 19.76 -6.46 -1.20
C ALA A 130 19.33 -7.65 -2.07
N LEU A 131 18.59 -8.61 -1.48
CA LEU A 131 18.05 -9.76 -2.20
C LEU A 131 16.97 -9.35 -3.20
N GLY A 132 16.14 -8.38 -2.87
CA GLY A 132 15.13 -7.83 -3.78
C GLY A 132 15.76 -7.19 -5.02
N VAL A 133 16.82 -6.39 -4.86
CA VAL A 133 17.56 -5.79 -5.98
C VAL A 133 18.20 -6.88 -6.86
N ILE A 134 18.80 -7.90 -6.26
CA ILE A 134 19.36 -9.05 -6.99
C ILE A 134 18.24 -9.80 -7.74
N ALA A 135 17.10 -10.02 -7.10
CA ALA A 135 15.95 -10.68 -7.70
C ALA A 135 15.39 -9.89 -8.90
N VAL A 136 15.30 -8.56 -8.81
CA VAL A 136 14.91 -7.70 -9.93
C VAL A 136 15.94 -7.80 -11.07
N ALA A 137 17.23 -7.79 -10.77
CA ALA A 137 18.28 -7.94 -11.78
C ALA A 137 18.17 -9.29 -12.51
N LEU A 138 18.03 -10.39 -11.78
CA LEU A 138 17.86 -11.73 -12.35
C LEU A 138 16.55 -11.87 -13.15
N ALA A 139 15.45 -11.32 -12.65
CA ALA A 139 14.18 -11.31 -13.35
C ALA A 139 14.28 -10.54 -14.67
N SER A 140 14.97 -9.40 -14.67
CA SER A 140 15.17 -8.60 -15.89
C SER A 140 15.91 -9.38 -16.98
N VAL A 141 16.94 -10.16 -16.62
CA VAL A 141 17.68 -11.02 -17.56
C VAL A 141 16.76 -12.08 -18.17
N ASN A 142 15.86 -12.67 -17.38
CA ASN A 142 14.90 -13.66 -17.89
C ASN A 142 13.89 -13.04 -18.87
N ILE A 143 13.38 -11.83 -18.56
CA ILE A 143 12.50 -11.05 -19.44
C ILE A 143 13.22 -10.77 -20.77
N PHE A 144 14.35 -10.05 -20.72
CA PHE A 144 15.04 -9.59 -21.92
C PHE A 144 15.65 -10.74 -22.72
N GLY A 145 16.20 -11.74 -22.04
CA GLY A 145 16.74 -12.95 -22.68
C GLY A 145 15.66 -13.76 -23.38
N GLY A 146 14.52 -13.98 -22.73
CA GLY A 146 13.38 -14.69 -23.32
C GLY A 146 12.85 -14.01 -24.58
N PHE A 147 12.68 -12.69 -24.56
CA PHE A 147 12.19 -11.95 -25.73
C PHE A 147 13.22 -11.85 -26.87
N MET A 148 14.50 -11.64 -26.57
CA MET A 148 15.54 -11.52 -27.59
C MET A 148 15.76 -12.83 -28.36
N VAL A 149 15.75 -13.97 -27.66
CA VAL A 149 15.87 -15.29 -28.28
C VAL A 149 14.63 -15.61 -29.13
N THR A 150 13.43 -15.31 -28.61
CA THR A 150 12.18 -15.51 -29.36
C THR A 150 12.17 -14.71 -30.66
N GLN A 151 12.59 -13.45 -30.63
CA GLN A 151 12.68 -12.61 -31.84
C GLN A 151 13.68 -13.17 -32.85
N ARG A 152 14.83 -13.66 -32.41
CA ARG A 152 15.80 -14.32 -33.29
C ARG A 152 15.26 -15.61 -33.90
N MET A 153 14.49 -16.40 -33.14
CA MET A 153 13.83 -17.61 -33.63
C MET A 153 12.75 -17.29 -34.68
N LEU A 154 11.91 -16.29 -34.42
CA LEU A 154 10.85 -15.87 -35.35
C LEU A 154 11.39 -15.17 -36.60
N ALA A 155 12.51 -14.45 -36.49
CA ALA A 155 13.17 -13.81 -37.62
C ALA A 155 13.67 -14.83 -38.66
N MET A 156 13.97 -16.07 -38.25
CA MET A 156 14.37 -17.15 -39.16
C MET A 156 13.20 -17.71 -40.00
N TYR A 157 11.96 -17.45 -39.61
CA TYR A 157 10.76 -17.82 -40.38
C TYR A 157 10.30 -16.72 -41.36
N LYS A 158 10.90 -15.52 -41.32
CA LYS A 158 10.64 -14.46 -42.30
C LYS A 158 11.41 -14.76 -43.59
N LYS A 159 10.66 -14.91 -44.70
CA LYS A 159 11.24 -15.10 -46.04
C LYS A 159 12.06 -13.86 -46.40
N LYS A 160 13.34 -14.02 -46.74
CA LYS A 160 14.19 -12.93 -47.25
C LYS A 160 13.48 -12.27 -48.44
N GLU A 161 13.24 -10.96 -48.36
CA GLU A 161 12.75 -10.19 -49.50
C GLU A 161 13.73 -10.38 -50.66
N LYS A 162 13.22 -10.85 -51.81
CA LYS A 162 14.02 -10.94 -53.04
C LYS A 162 14.35 -9.51 -53.46
N PRO A 163 15.62 -9.16 -53.72
CA PRO A 163 15.94 -7.86 -54.28
C PRO A 163 15.19 -7.72 -55.61
N ALA A 164 14.47 -6.61 -55.77
CA ALA A 164 13.83 -6.26 -57.03
C ALA A 164 14.91 -6.24 -58.12
N LYS A 165 14.74 -7.08 -59.15
CA LYS A 165 15.60 -7.11 -60.33
C LYS A 165 15.33 -5.90 -61.21
#